data_AF-A0A6M3JMU3-F1
#
_entry.id   AF-A0A6M3JMU3-F1
#
_cell.length_a   1.000
_cell.length_b   1.000
_cell.length_c   1.000
_cell.angle_alpha   90.00
_cell.angle_beta   90.00
_cell.angle_gamma   90.00
#
_symmetry.space_group_name_H-M   'P 1'
#
loop_
_entity.id
_entity.type
_entity.pdbx_description
1 polymer ?
#
loop_
_entity_poly.entity_id
_entity_poly.type
_entity_poly.pdbx_seq_one_letter_code
_entity_poly.pdbx_strand_id
1 'polypeptide(L)' 'MGDKPGTIGIQSCGSAFLEHDKKILESPMALKWLEKNNYLMLIGWRKVKLKRGGKAMRWSPRIKTYQIENFK' A
#
# COMPACT_ATOMS: atom_id res chain seq x y z
N MET A 1 -2.89 -24.13 5.25
CA MET A 1 -2.90 -22.76 5.82
C MET A 1 -4.26 -22.20 5.46
N GLY A 2 -5.21 -22.23 6.40
CA GLY A 2 -6.63 -22.01 6.07
C GLY A 2 -6.91 -20.55 5.74
N ASP A 3 -7.36 -20.29 4.52
CA ASP A 3 -7.86 -18.99 4.06
C ASP A 3 -9.09 -18.58 4.88
N LYS A 4 -8.89 -17.76 5.91
CA LYS A 4 -9.97 -16.89 6.39
C LYS A 4 -10.04 -15.70 5.43
N PRO A 5 -11.21 -15.35 4.88
CA PRO A 5 -11.35 -14.11 4.13
C PRO A 5 -11.18 -12.95 5.11
N GLY A 6 -9.95 -12.46 5.26
CA GLY A 6 -9.68 -11.23 6.01
C GLY A 6 -10.24 -10.03 5.25
N THR A 7 -10.73 -9.03 5.96
CA THR A 7 -11.18 -7.79 5.30
C THR A 7 -9.95 -7.04 4.79
N ILE A 8 -9.97 -6.56 3.55
CA ILE A 8 -8.87 -5.77 2.99
C ILE A 8 -9.26 -4.29 3.01
N GLY A 9 -8.51 -3.49 3.77
CA GLY A 9 -8.55 -2.04 3.68
C GLY A 9 -7.64 -1.56 2.54
N ILE A 10 -8.16 -0.70 1.66
CA ILE A 10 -7.39 -0.09 0.57
C ILE A 10 -7.46 1.42 0.69
N GLN A 11 -6.29 2.07 0.77
CA GLN A 11 -6.17 3.48 0.50
C GLN A 11 -5.58 3.66 -0.90
N SER A 12 -6.24 4.45 -1.75
CA SER A 12 -5.80 4.76 -3.11
C SER A 12 -5.38 6.22 -3.21
N CYS A 13 -4.26 6.50 -3.87
CA CYS A 13 -3.74 7.86 -4.06
C CYS A 13 -3.11 8.06 -5.44
N GLY A 14 -3.05 9.32 -5.89
CA GLY A 14 -2.32 9.70 -7.09
C GLY A 14 -0.84 9.96 -6.80
N SER A 15 -0.49 11.22 -6.59
CA SER A 15 0.88 11.68 -6.36
C SER A 15 1.34 11.65 -4.89
N ALA A 16 0.41 11.68 -3.93
CA ALA A 16 0.70 11.88 -2.50
C ALA A 16 1.03 10.57 -1.73
N PHE A 17 1.74 9.64 -2.36
CA PHE A 17 1.95 8.30 -1.80
C PHE A 17 2.69 8.34 -0.45
N LEU A 18 3.68 9.22 -0.29
CA LEU A 18 4.47 9.30 0.94
C LEU A 18 3.67 9.91 2.10
N GLU A 19 2.82 10.90 1.83
CA GLU A 19 1.97 11.53 2.82
C GLU A 19 0.92 10.55 3.36
N HIS A 20 0.33 9.75 2.47
CA HIS A 20 -0.59 8.68 2.87
C HIS A 20 0.12 7.57 3.65
N ASP A 21 1.33 7.20 3.23
CA ASP A 21 2.14 6.21 3.92
C ASP A 21 2.42 6.63 5.37
N LYS A 22 2.86 7.88 5.58
CA LYS A 22 3.08 8.45 6.92
C LYS A 22 1.81 8.44 7.75
N LYS A 23 0.69 8.94 7.20
CA LYS A 23 -0.60 8.96 7.90
C LYS A 23 -1.09 7.56 8.31
N ILE A 24 -0.85 6.54 7.48
CA ILE A 24 -1.19 5.16 7.83
C ILE A 24 -0.33 4.71 9.01
N LEU A 25 1.00 4.88 8.93
CA LEU A 25 1.92 4.46 9.98
C LEU A 25 1.72 5.19 11.31
N GLU A 26 1.29 6.46 11.26
CA GLU A 26 0.97 7.28 12.43
C GLU A 26 -0.42 6.99 13.00
N SER A 27 -1.27 6.22 12.31
CA SER A 27 -2.66 5.98 12.71
C SER A 27 -2.79 4.79 13.68
N PRO A 28 -3.22 5.00 14.93
CA PRO A 28 -3.50 3.91 15.86
C PRO A 28 -4.63 2.99 15.37
N MET A 29 -5.51 3.49 14.50
CA MET A 29 -6.60 2.69 13.92
C MET A 29 -6.07 1.71 12.88
N ALA A 30 -5.03 2.07 12.12
CA ALA A 30 -4.42 1.17 11.16
C ALA A 30 -3.73 -0.01 11.86
N LEU A 31 -3.07 0.24 13.00
CA LEU A 31 -2.53 -0.83 13.84
C LEU A 31 -3.64 -1.74 14.39
N LYS A 32 -4.68 -1.17 15.02
CA LYS A 32 -5.83 -1.94 15.54
C LYS A 32 -6.55 -2.74 14.46
N TRP A 33 -6.55 -2.25 13.22
CA TRP A 33 -7.11 -2.96 12.08
C TRP A 33 -6.32 -4.25 11.77
N LEU A 34 -4.98 -4.15 11.74
CA LEU A 34 -4.08 -5.27 11.49
C LEU A 34 -4.10 -6.29 12.64
N GLU A 35 -4.20 -5.84 13.89
CA GLU A 35 -4.34 -6.72 15.08
C GLU A 35 -5.59 -7.62 15.02
N LYS A 36 -6.63 -7.20 14.29
CA LYS A 36 -7.85 -7.99 14.04
C LYS A 36 -7.69 -9.00 12.89
N ASN A 37 -6.46 -9.29 12.47
CA ASN A 37 -6.16 -10.19 11.36
C ASN A 37 -6.79 -9.74 10.02
N ASN A 38 -6.90 -8.42 9.83
CA ASN A 38 -7.28 -7.82 8.56
C ASN A 38 -6.03 -7.40 7.76
N TYR A 39 -6.22 -7.12 6.47
CA TYR A 39 -5.15 -6.66 5.58
C TYR A 39 -5.27 -5.16 5.31
N LEU A 40 -4.14 -4.50 5.06
CA LEU A 40 -4.11 -3.09 4.69
C LEU A 40 -3.12 -2.85 3.55
N MET A 41 -3.57 -2.10 2.53
CA MET A 41 -2.79 -1.77 1.35
C MET A 41 -2.91 -0.29 0.99
N LEU A 42 -1.77 0.31 0.61
CA LEU A 42 -1.72 1.60 -0.05
C LEU A 42 -1.38 1.38 -1.53
N ILE A 43 -2.27 1.84 -2.41
CA ILE A 43 -2.11 1.78 -3.85
C ILE A 43 -1.93 3.20 -4.38
N GLY A 44 -0.89 3.40 -5.18
CA GLY A 44 -0.75 4.59 -6.00
C GLY A 44 -0.36 4.26 -7.42
N TRP A 45 -0.21 5.28 -8.27
CA TRP A 45 0.11 5.10 -9.68
C TRP A 45 1.38 5.84 -10.05
N ARG A 46 2.27 5.18 -10.79
CA ARG A 46 3.49 5.79 -11.32
C ARG A 46 3.74 5.40 -12.76
N LYS A 47 4.39 6.28 -13.51
CA LYS A 47 4.91 5.93 -14.84
C LYS A 47 6.25 5.21 -14.68
N VAL A 48 6.39 4.06 -15.33
CA VAL A 48 7.66 3.31 -15.41
C VAL A 48 8.07 3.14 -16.87
N LYS A 49 9.37 3.14 -17.14
CA LYS A 49 9.90 2.83 -18.47
C LYS A 49 9.59 1.38 -18.82
N LEU A 50 9.19 1.12 -20.07
CA LEU A 50 8.96 -0.25 -20.56
C LEU A 50 10.25 -1.06 -20.61
N LYS A 51 11.36 -0.42 -20.98
CA LYS A 51 12.70 -1.02 -21.05
C LYS A 51 13.72 -0.02 -20.49
N ARG A 52 14.79 -0.51 -19.84
CA ARG A 52 15.90 0.34 -19.38
C ARG A 52 16.50 1.07 -20.60
N GLY A 53 16.70 2.38 -20.49
CA GLY A 53 17.20 3.23 -21.59
C GLY A 53 16.15 3.66 -22.64
N GLY A 54 14.96 3.03 -22.69
CA GLY A 54 13.90 3.40 -23.63
C GLY A 54 13.14 4.68 -23.26
N LYS A 55 12.43 5.25 -24.24
CA LYS A 55 11.54 6.43 -24.05
C LYS A 55 10.09 6.07 -23.74
N ALA A 56 9.63 4.88 -24.11
CA ALA A 56 8.25 4.46 -23.91
C ALA A 56 7.95 4.21 -22.42
N MET A 57 6.83 4.78 -21.94
CA MET A 57 6.38 4.71 -20.55
C MET A 57 5.06 3.97 -20.45
N ARG A 58 4.82 3.26 -19.35
CA ARG A 58 3.51 2.73 -18.96
C ARG A 58 3.13 3.17 -17.56
N TRP A 59 1.84 3.34 -17.31
CA TRP A 59 1.32 3.43 -15.94
C TRP A 59 1.42 2.06 -15.28
N SER A 60 1.92 2.04 -14.05
CA SER A 60 2.03 0.85 -13.22
C SER A 60 1.57 1.20 -11.81
N PRO A 61 0.81 0.32 -11.15
CA PRO A 61 0.49 0.51 -9.75
C PRO A 61 1.79 0.43 -8.92
N ARG A 62 1.85 1.25 -7.87
CA ARG A 62 2.78 1.17 -6.75
C ARG A 62 1.97 0.67 -5.57
N ILE A 63 2.25 -0.53 -5.10
CA ILE A 63 1.49 -1.18 -4.03
C ILE A 63 2.42 -1.33 -2.83
N LYS A 64 1.94 -0.90 -1.66
CA LYS A 64 2.57 -1.18 -0.36
C LYS A 64 1.57 -1.91 0.53
N THR A 65 1.98 -3.04 1.09
CA THR A 65 1.22 -3.79 2.09
C THR A 65 1.76 -3.44 3.48
N TYR A 66 0.88 -3.40 4.47
CA TYR A 66 1.27 -3.16 5.87
C TYR A 66 1.12 -4.41 6.72
N GLN A 67 2.05 -4.57 7.64
CA GLN A 67 2.08 -5.57 8.70
C GLN A 67 2.33 -4.86 10.03
N ILE A 68 2.06 -5.54 11.14
CA ILE A 68 2.21 -4.98 12.50
C ILE A 68 3.63 -4.45 12.73
N GLU A 69 4.65 -5.12 12.17
CA GLU A 69 6.06 -4.73 12.31
C GLU A 69 6.41 -3.41 11.63
N ASN A 70 5.54 -2.89 10.75
CA ASN A 70 5.75 -1.60 10.11
C ASN A 70 5.45 -0.41 11.04
N PHE A 71 4.79 -0.64 12.18
CA PHE A 71 4.35 0.40 13.13
C PHE A 71 5.31 0.58 14.31
N LYS A 72 6.58 0.20 14.15
CA LYS A 72 7.63 0.33 15.18
C LYS A 72 8.26 1.72 15.20
#